data_AF-K1T5T5-F1
#
_entry.id   AF-K1T5T5-F1
#
_cell.length_a   1.000
_cell.length_b   1.000
_cell.length_c   1.000
_cell.angle_alpha   90.00
_cell.angle_beta   90.00
_cell.angle_gamma   90.00
#
_symmetry.space_group_name_H-M   'P 1'
#
loop_
_entity.id
_entity.type
_entity.pdbx_description
1 polymer ?
#
loop_
_entity_poly.entity_id
_entity_poly.type
_entity_poly.pdbx_seq_one_letter_code
_entity_poly.pdbx_strand_id
1 'polypeptide(L)'
;NTFSDLYDFLAQQEQNKSLELHKCSIPNDKEYLVGVLPRLFQDKELFLTKGDILDFAEEVLDLHLSKAAKRSKIEYIGMIVCEVSNSNNKKLGKLVDALNRILNNEKDMSDFKKARKEPDFSWNETIAKLGGYYGETNE
;
A
#
# COMPACT_ATOMS: atom_id res chain seq x y z
N ASN A 1 -20.58 30.98 -3.41
CA ASN A 1 -20.65 29.88 -2.41
C ASN A 1 -19.30 29.21 -2.54
N THR A 2 -18.38 29.49 -1.63
CA THR A 2 -16.92 29.46 -1.84
C THR A 2 -16.37 28.15 -2.40
N PHE A 3 -17.03 27.03 -2.11
CA PHE A 3 -16.67 25.71 -2.62
C PHE A 3 -17.03 25.51 -4.10
N SER A 4 -18.16 26.07 -4.55
CA SER A 4 -18.58 26.08 -5.96
C SER A 4 -17.64 26.97 -6.78
N ASP A 5 -17.31 28.13 -6.24
CA ASP A 5 -16.41 29.10 -6.89
C ASP A 5 -15.00 28.49 -7.05
N LEU A 6 -14.55 27.68 -6.08
CA LEU A 6 -13.30 26.91 -6.17
C LEU A 6 -13.40 25.78 -7.21
N TYR A 7 -14.52 25.07 -7.27
CA TYR A 7 -14.72 23.99 -8.24
C TYR A 7 -14.72 24.51 -9.68
N ASP A 8 -15.41 25.63 -9.92
CA ASP A 8 -15.45 26.29 -11.23
C ASP A 8 -14.07 26.82 -11.63
N PHE A 9 -13.29 27.34 -10.67
CA PHE A 9 -11.90 27.75 -10.89
C PHE A 9 -10.98 26.56 -11.24
N LEU A 10 -11.12 25.41 -10.56
CA LEU A 10 -10.33 24.21 -10.83
C LEU A 10 -10.70 23.57 -12.18
N ALA A 11 -11.98 23.54 -12.54
CA ALA A 11 -12.45 23.04 -13.83
C ALA A 11 -11.91 23.88 -15.02
N GLN A 12 -11.76 25.19 -14.83
CA GLN A 12 -11.14 26.08 -15.81
C GLN A 12 -9.62 25.87 -15.95
N GLN A 13 -8.94 25.40 -14.91
CA GLN A 13 -7.52 25.04 -14.96
C GLN A 13 -7.27 23.71 -15.70
N GLU A 14 -8.18 22.75 -15.62
CA GLU A 14 -8.04 21.45 -16.30
C GLU A 14 -8.05 21.55 -17.83
N GLN A 15 -8.83 22.48 -18.39
CA GLN A 15 -8.86 22.72 -19.84
C GLN A 15 -7.56 23.33 -20.38
N ASN A 16 -6.76 23.97 -19.54
CA ASN A 16 -5.46 24.56 -19.90
C ASN A 16 -4.26 23.63 -19.62
N LYS A 17 -4.48 22.51 -18.92
CA LYS A 17 -3.44 21.56 -18.48
C LYS A 17 -3.29 20.34 -19.39
N SER A 18 -4.16 20.19 -20.39
CA SER A 18 -4.14 19.11 -21.37
C SER A 18 -2.90 19.11 -22.29
N LEU A 19 -2.03 20.13 -22.22
CA LEU A 19 -0.73 20.19 -22.90
C LEU A 19 0.50 19.90 -22.00
N GLU A 20 0.32 19.70 -20.69
CA GLU A 20 1.39 19.40 -19.72
C GLU A 20 1.17 18.03 -19.03
N LEU A 21 0.37 17.15 -19.64
CA LEU A 21 0.02 15.87 -19.05
C LEU A 21 1.05 14.78 -19.37
N HIS A 22 2.30 14.89 -18.93
CA HIS A 22 3.20 13.73 -18.74
C HIS A 22 4.32 14.02 -17.74
N LYS A 23 3.93 14.42 -16.52
CA LYS A 23 4.77 14.17 -15.34
C LYS A 23 3.89 14.06 -14.10
N CYS A 24 3.04 13.03 -14.05
CA CYS A 24 2.69 12.49 -12.75
C CYS A 24 4.00 11.91 -12.21
N SER A 25 4.75 12.72 -11.46
CA SER A 25 5.88 12.22 -10.69
C SER A 25 5.32 11.05 -9.91
N ILE A 26 5.93 9.86 -10.06
CA ILE A 26 5.64 8.71 -9.20
C ILE A 26 5.52 9.28 -7.78
N PRO A 27 4.37 9.12 -7.09
CA PRO A 27 4.24 9.61 -5.72
C PRO A 27 5.45 9.08 -4.95
N ASN A 28 6.08 9.90 -4.14
CA ASN A 28 7.13 9.45 -3.25
C ASN A 28 6.68 8.14 -2.59
N ASP A 29 7.49 7.08 -2.59
CA ASP A 29 7.07 5.72 -2.21
C ASP A 29 6.24 5.69 -0.91
N LYS A 30 6.58 6.58 0.03
CA LYS A 30 5.86 6.79 1.29
C LYS A 30 4.45 7.32 1.11
N GLU A 31 4.24 8.32 0.26
CA GLU A 31 2.92 8.91 -0.03
C GLU A 31 2.00 7.88 -0.67
N TYR A 32 2.54 7.08 -1.60
CA TYR A 32 1.82 5.96 -2.18
C TYR A 32 1.36 4.97 -1.09
N LEU A 33 2.29 4.52 -0.23
CA LEU A 33 1.98 3.59 0.85
C LEU A 33 0.99 4.17 1.87
N VAL A 34 1.12 5.44 2.23
CA VAL A 34 0.16 6.15 3.11
C VAL A 34 -1.24 6.14 2.50
N GLY A 35 -1.37 6.29 1.18
CA GLY A 35 -2.67 6.21 0.49
C GLY A 35 -3.24 4.80 0.41
N VAL A 36 -2.38 3.77 0.35
CA VAL A 36 -2.78 2.38 0.06
C VAL A 36 -2.95 1.52 1.31
N LEU A 37 -2.01 1.58 2.26
CA LEU A 37 -1.96 0.73 3.45
C LEU A 37 -3.26 0.78 4.28
N PRO A 38 -3.89 1.95 4.53
CA PRO A 38 -5.15 1.99 5.29
C PRO A 38 -6.27 1.17 4.64
N ARG A 39 -6.37 1.19 3.31
CA ARG A 39 -7.37 0.44 2.57
C ARG A 39 -7.02 -1.05 2.55
N LEU A 40 -5.75 -1.38 2.32
CA LEU A 40 -5.24 -2.76 2.31
C LEU A 40 -5.51 -3.45 3.66
N PHE A 41 -5.13 -2.82 4.78
CA PHE A 41 -5.33 -3.39 6.12
C PHE A 41 -6.79 -3.51 6.55
N GLN A 42 -7.70 -2.83 5.87
CA GLN A 42 -9.14 -2.96 6.11
C GLN A 42 -9.78 -4.13 5.36
N ASP A 43 -9.10 -4.73 4.38
CA ASP A 43 -9.59 -5.91 3.70
C ASP A 43 -9.64 -7.10 4.68
N LYS A 44 -10.85 -7.59 4.96
CA LYS A 44 -11.10 -8.65 5.96
C LYS A 44 -10.70 -10.04 5.48
N GLU A 45 -10.51 -10.23 4.17
CA GLU A 45 -10.01 -11.49 3.63
C GLU A 45 -8.49 -11.59 3.76
N LEU A 46 -7.79 -10.45 3.75
CA LEU A 46 -6.34 -10.39 3.95
C LEU A 46 -5.95 -10.24 5.42
N PHE A 47 -6.61 -9.32 6.13
CA PHE A 47 -6.29 -8.94 7.49
C PHE A 47 -7.49 -9.16 8.41
N LEU A 48 -7.71 -10.40 8.83
CA LEU A 48 -8.81 -10.75 9.71
C LEU A 48 -8.54 -10.25 11.14
N THR A 49 -7.31 -10.42 11.60
CA THR A 49 -6.91 -10.08 12.97
C THR A 49 -5.98 -8.87 13.02
N LYS A 50 -5.84 -8.26 14.21
CA LYS A 50 -4.77 -7.27 14.44
C LYS A 50 -3.37 -7.89 14.43
N GLY A 51 -3.26 -9.20 14.65
CA GLY A 51 -2.01 -9.95 14.51
C GLY A 51 -1.51 -9.87 13.08
N ASP A 52 -2.39 -10.15 12.11
CA ASP A 52 -2.07 -10.11 10.68
C ASP A 52 -1.44 -8.77 10.24
N ILE A 53 -1.93 -7.65 10.78
CA ILE A 53 -1.38 -6.31 10.49
C ILE A 53 0.00 -6.13 11.11
N LEU A 54 0.18 -6.60 12.34
CA LEU A 54 1.46 -6.49 13.04
C LEU A 54 2.52 -7.37 12.39
N ASP A 55 2.15 -8.59 12.00
CA ASP A 55 3.03 -9.53 11.34
C ASP A 55 3.43 -8.99 9.95
N PHE A 56 2.49 -8.38 9.19
CA PHE A 56 2.84 -7.66 7.96
C PHE A 56 3.78 -6.47 8.22
N ALA A 57 3.52 -5.66 9.25
CA ALA A 57 4.34 -4.50 9.56
C ALA A 57 5.78 -4.92 9.91
N GLU A 58 5.94 -6.00 10.66
CA GLU A 58 7.24 -6.55 11.02
C GLU A 58 7.94 -7.19 9.81
N GLU A 59 7.26 -8.09 9.10
CA GLU A 59 7.88 -8.84 8.00
C GLU A 59 8.15 -7.99 6.76
N VAL A 60 7.20 -7.15 6.36
CA VAL A 60 7.21 -6.45 5.07
C VAL A 60 7.74 -5.03 5.19
N LEU A 61 7.39 -4.34 6.28
CA LEU A 61 7.76 -2.94 6.49
C LEU A 61 8.96 -2.76 7.41
N ASP A 62 9.46 -3.83 8.05
CA ASP A 62 10.53 -3.80 9.05
C ASP A 62 10.19 -2.85 10.22
N LEU A 63 8.92 -2.84 10.63
CA LEU A 63 8.37 -2.00 11.71
C LEU A 63 7.99 -2.85 12.91
N HIS A 64 8.81 -2.79 13.97
CA HIS A 64 8.53 -3.48 15.23
C HIS A 64 7.61 -2.66 16.13
N LEU A 65 6.32 -2.99 16.12
CA LEU A 65 5.31 -2.35 16.95
C LEU A 65 4.99 -3.17 18.21
N SER A 66 4.85 -2.50 19.35
CA SER A 66 4.50 -3.18 20.60
C SER A 66 3.06 -3.72 20.57
N LYS A 67 2.93 -5.04 20.77
CA LYS A 67 1.64 -5.72 20.97
C LYS A 67 1.01 -5.26 22.30
N ALA A 68 0.03 -4.35 22.21
CA ALA A 68 -0.79 -3.89 23.33
C ALA A 68 -2.23 -4.44 23.22
N ALA A 69 -2.71 -5.09 24.29
CA ALA A 69 -4.00 -5.76 24.32
C ALA A 69 -5.19 -4.80 24.05
N LYS A 70 -5.12 -3.57 24.56
CA LYS A 70 -6.17 -2.56 24.45
C LYS A 70 -6.19 -1.78 23.13
N ARG A 71 -5.13 -1.87 22.30
CA ARG A 71 -5.09 -1.17 21.01
C ARG A 71 -5.99 -1.83 19.99
N SER A 72 -6.76 -1.00 19.30
CA SER A 72 -7.65 -1.36 18.21
C SER A 72 -6.90 -1.56 16.90
N LYS A 73 -7.57 -2.21 15.93
CA LYS A 73 -7.08 -2.39 14.57
C LYS A 73 -6.76 -1.04 13.90
N ILE A 74 -7.65 -0.06 14.07
CA ILE A 74 -7.51 1.28 13.48
C ILE A 74 -6.32 2.03 14.09
N GLU A 75 -6.09 1.90 15.40
CA GLU A 75 -4.90 2.51 16.02
C GLU A 75 -3.61 1.94 15.45
N TYR A 76 -3.50 0.62 15.26
CA TYR A 76 -2.31 0.03 14.63
C TYR A 76 -2.12 0.51 13.19
N ILE A 77 -3.19 0.59 12.40
CA ILE A 77 -3.13 1.14 11.04
C ILE A 77 -2.60 2.58 11.08
N GLY A 78 -3.14 3.42 11.96
CA GLY A 78 -2.69 4.80 12.12
C GLY A 78 -1.20 4.89 12.52
N MET A 79 -0.77 4.05 13.47
CA MET A 79 0.65 3.98 13.86
C MET A 79 1.54 3.61 12.67
N ILE A 80 1.21 2.53 11.94
CA ILE A 80 2.00 2.07 10.79
C ILE A 80 2.11 3.18 9.73
N VAL A 81 1.00 3.82 9.39
CA VAL A 81 0.96 4.89 8.38
C VAL A 81 1.86 6.06 8.80
N CYS A 82 1.80 6.47 10.07
CA CYS A 82 2.67 7.51 10.60
C CYS A 82 4.16 7.10 10.55
N GLU A 83 4.49 5.88 10.95
CA GLU A 83 5.87 5.36 10.91
C GLU A 83 6.40 5.30 9.47
N VAL A 84 5.62 4.79 8.51
CA VAL A 84 6.00 4.74 7.09
C VAL A 84 6.28 6.15 6.54
N SER A 85 5.40 7.11 6.84
CA SER A 85 5.55 8.50 6.42
C SER A 85 6.85 9.13 6.96
N ASN A 86 7.19 8.84 8.22
CA ASN A 86 8.35 9.39 8.91
C ASN A 86 9.66 8.62 8.61
N SER A 87 9.57 7.37 8.16
CA SER A 87 10.72 6.53 7.87
C SER A 87 11.61 7.18 6.81
N ASN A 88 12.94 7.05 6.88
CA ASN A 88 13.83 7.49 5.80
C ASN A 88 14.26 6.32 4.90
N ASN A 89 13.43 5.27 4.84
CA ASN A 89 13.79 4.00 4.24
C ASN A 89 13.76 4.11 2.71
N LYS A 90 14.95 4.10 2.09
CA LYS A 90 15.13 4.14 0.63
C LYS A 90 14.78 2.82 -0.07
N LYS A 91 14.36 1.78 0.67
CA LYS A 91 14.08 0.45 0.12
C LYS A 91 12.59 0.20 -0.16
N LEU A 92 11.73 1.20 -0.03
CA LEU A 92 10.28 1.06 -0.21
C LEU A 92 9.83 0.91 -1.67
N GLY A 93 10.62 1.38 -2.64
CA GLY A 93 10.23 1.36 -4.06
C GLY A 93 9.84 -0.02 -4.57
N LYS A 94 10.59 -1.06 -4.18
CA LYS A 94 10.24 -2.43 -4.56
C LYS A 94 8.88 -2.87 -4.01
N LEU A 95 8.62 -2.55 -2.75
CA LEU A 95 7.32 -2.86 -2.13
C LEU A 95 6.18 -2.10 -2.83
N VAL A 96 6.41 -0.83 -3.17
CA VAL A 96 5.45 0.01 -3.89
C VAL A 96 5.11 -0.61 -5.24
N ASP A 97 6.11 -1.00 -6.03
CA ASP A 97 5.88 -1.64 -7.34
C ASP A 97 5.09 -2.94 -7.19
N ALA A 98 5.43 -3.76 -6.18
CA ALA A 98 4.75 -5.02 -5.89
C ALA A 98 3.26 -4.79 -5.58
N LEU A 99 3.00 -3.91 -4.61
CA LEU A 99 1.64 -3.60 -4.15
C LEU A 99 0.85 -2.92 -5.26
N ASN A 100 1.47 -2.03 -6.04
CA ASN A 100 0.81 -1.36 -7.15
C ASN A 100 0.36 -2.32 -8.24
N ARG A 101 1.17 -3.34 -8.54
CA ARG A 101 0.78 -4.41 -9.45
C ARG A 101 -0.38 -5.24 -8.88
N ILE A 102 -0.23 -5.73 -7.66
CA ILE A 102 -1.23 -6.61 -7.02
C ILE A 102 -2.59 -5.90 -6.89
N LEU A 103 -2.59 -4.64 -6.44
CA LEU A 103 -3.81 -3.92 -6.10
C LEU A 103 -4.57 -3.36 -7.31
N ASN A 104 -3.89 -3.16 -8.44
CA ASN A 104 -4.51 -2.71 -9.69
C ASN A 104 -4.84 -3.87 -10.65
N ASN A 105 -4.59 -5.11 -10.26
CA ASN A 105 -4.91 -6.29 -11.04
C ASN A 105 -5.84 -7.21 -10.24
N GLU A 106 -7.09 -7.34 -10.68
CA GLU A 106 -8.10 -8.16 -10.00
C GLU A 106 -7.68 -9.62 -9.85
N LYS A 107 -6.99 -10.17 -10.86
CA LYS A 107 -6.48 -11.55 -10.81
C LYS A 107 -5.39 -11.68 -9.75
N ASP A 108 -4.42 -10.77 -9.72
CA ASP A 108 -3.32 -10.83 -8.74
C ASP A 108 -3.84 -10.60 -7.31
N MET A 109 -4.80 -9.71 -7.12
CA MET A 109 -5.48 -9.52 -5.84
C MET A 109 -6.29 -10.75 -5.42
N SER A 110 -6.99 -11.41 -6.36
CA SER A 110 -7.69 -12.67 -6.10
C SER A 110 -6.72 -13.77 -5.68
N ASP A 111 -5.60 -13.91 -6.38
CA ASP A 111 -4.57 -14.90 -6.08
C ASP A 111 -3.87 -14.60 -4.74
N PHE A 112 -3.69 -13.32 -4.39
CA PHE A 112 -3.20 -12.93 -3.07
C PHE A 112 -4.15 -13.38 -1.95
N LYS A 113 -5.45 -13.15 -2.12
CA LYS A 113 -6.48 -13.60 -1.17
C LYS A 113 -6.59 -15.13 -1.07
N LYS A 114 -6.32 -15.85 -2.14
CA LYS A 114 -6.24 -17.33 -2.11
C LYS A 114 -5.01 -17.78 -1.33
N ALA A 115 -3.83 -17.26 -1.67
CA ALA A 115 -2.58 -17.58 -0.99
C ALA A 115 -2.67 -17.33 0.53
N ARG A 116 -3.35 -16.24 0.93
CA ARG A 116 -3.58 -15.92 2.35
C ARG A 116 -4.27 -17.02 3.15
N LYS A 117 -5.07 -17.87 2.50
CA LYS A 117 -5.82 -18.97 3.12
C LYS A 117 -4.99 -20.24 3.27
N GLU A 118 -3.82 -20.29 2.65
CA GLU A 118 -2.91 -21.43 2.75
C GLU A 118 -2.20 -21.47 4.12
N PRO A 119 -1.94 -22.66 4.66
CA PRO A 119 -1.38 -22.82 6.02
C PRO A 119 0.08 -22.36 6.16
N ASP A 120 0.84 -22.33 5.06
CA ASP A 120 2.26 -21.95 4.99
C ASP A 120 2.46 -20.53 4.43
N PHE A 121 1.43 -19.69 4.54
CA PHE A 121 1.45 -18.34 4.00
C PHE A 121 2.57 -17.46 4.60
N SER A 122 3.36 -16.83 3.71
CA SER A 122 4.30 -15.75 4.04
C SER A 122 3.95 -14.48 3.28
N TRP A 123 3.93 -13.34 3.98
CA TRP A 123 3.64 -12.04 3.37
C TRP A 123 4.70 -11.67 2.34
N ASN A 124 5.97 -11.73 2.73
CA ASN A 124 7.09 -11.35 1.88
C ASN A 124 7.18 -12.19 0.61
N GLU A 125 7.10 -13.51 0.73
CA GLU A 125 7.20 -14.41 -0.42
C GLU A 125 6.04 -14.22 -1.39
N THR A 126 4.82 -14.06 -0.86
CA THR A 126 3.63 -13.88 -1.69
C THR A 126 3.66 -12.53 -2.43
N ILE A 127 4.01 -11.45 -1.74
CA ILE A 127 4.15 -10.11 -2.34
C ILE A 127 5.27 -10.10 -3.39
N ALA A 128 6.40 -10.75 -3.10
CA ALA A 128 7.50 -10.88 -4.04
C ALA A 128 7.06 -11.65 -5.30
N LYS A 129 6.43 -12.81 -5.14
CA LYS A 129 5.98 -13.67 -6.24
C LYS A 129 4.96 -12.97 -7.14
N LEU A 130 3.91 -12.39 -6.55
CA LEU A 130 2.84 -11.72 -7.30
C LEU A 130 3.27 -10.36 -7.83
N GLY A 131 4.15 -9.66 -7.12
CA GLY A 131 4.76 -8.40 -7.55
C GLY A 131 5.73 -8.55 -8.73
N GLY A 132 6.17 -9.77 -9.06
CA GLY A 132 7.06 -10.05 -10.17
C GLY A 132 8.56 -10.05 -9.82
N TYR A 133 8.91 -10.29 -8.55
CA TYR A 133 10.31 -10.31 -8.08
C TYR A 133 11.07 -11.60 -8.39
N TYR A 134 10.38 -12.68 -8.74
CA TYR A 134 10.99 -13.93 -9.22
C TYR A 134 10.95 -13.98 -10.75
N GLY A 135 11.60 -13.03 -11.40
CA GLY A 135 11.55 -12.84 -12.85
C GLY A 135 12.81 -12.27 -13.49
N GLU A 136 13.99 -12.42 -12.87
CA GLU A 136 15.30 -12.26 -13.53
C GLU A 136 16.34 -13.18 -12.85
N THR A 137 16.16 -14.50 -12.95
CA THR A 137 17.33 -15.37 -12.98
C THR A 137 17.74 -15.47 -14.44
N ASN A 138 18.81 -14.76 -14.78
CA ASN A 138 19.53 -14.94 -16.04
C ASN A 138 19.81 -16.43 -16.25
N GLU A 139 19.24 -17.02 -17.31
CA GLU A 139 19.92 -18.07 -18.07
C GLU A 139 20.86 -17.41 -19.09
#